data_AF-A0A388JMN7-F1
#
_entry.id   AF-A0A388JMN7-F1
#
_cell.length_a   1.000
_cell.length_b   1.000
_cell.length_c   1.000
_cell.angle_alpha   90.00
_cell.angle_beta   90.00
_cell.angle_gamma   90.00
#
_symmetry.space_group_name_H-M   'P 1'
#
loop_
_entity.id
_entity.type
_entity.pdbx_description
1 polymer ?
#
loop_
_entity_poly.entity_id
_entity_poly.type
_entity_poly.pdbx_seq_one_letter_code
_entity_poly.pdbx_strand_id
1 'polypeptide(L)'
;MEEHYAVEREKKESKQRRKLEREEVERRAEEERVRMEERARAERKALKIKQKKALEAEARGMMQKDLNIQLAIQVGELENRLVDRMYQVVAPVPPSTCNRGNVSGSNDLASDGSDESDTSVTHELSARAQRMSIIEKRKRGPKPVFEEPSPPMELPAKRTLERGILKPVKLTGHLTQSKSKKAGGGLTPTSTRKKIATPLSKRKTPTCSPAHTPAAKVTPTTKGVLARLRNRNEVLKELKALDAAELQAICRKEDLQYDKKIDAIFDIANHRTETAFASSVTGNAEVIHIAASADTSDNAEAEPATDV
;
A
#
# COMPACT_ATOMS: atom_id res chain seq x y z
N MET A 1 61.16 -35.99 51.61
CA MET A 1 59.72 -35.87 51.97
C MET A 1 59.19 -34.45 51.74
N GLU A 2 59.91 -33.38 52.11
CA GLU A 2 59.45 -31.99 51.94
C GLU A 2 59.27 -31.53 50.48
N GLU A 3 60.10 -32.00 49.55
CA GLU A 3 60.03 -31.61 48.13
C GLU A 3 58.73 -32.06 47.44
N HIS A 4 58.15 -33.20 47.85
CA HIS A 4 56.88 -33.68 47.32
C HIS A 4 55.70 -32.77 47.71
N TYR A 5 55.75 -32.18 48.91
CA TYR A 5 54.72 -31.25 49.37
C TYR A 5 54.79 -29.90 48.64
N ALA A 6 55.98 -29.45 48.24
CA ALA A 6 56.14 -28.24 47.44
C ALA A 6 55.54 -28.42 46.04
N VAL A 7 55.84 -29.53 45.37
CA VAL A 7 55.30 -29.84 44.03
C VAL A 7 53.78 -29.99 44.05
N GLU A 8 53.21 -30.59 45.10
CA GLU A 8 51.75 -30.73 45.22
C GLU A 8 51.06 -29.37 45.45
N ARG A 9 51.70 -28.45 46.19
CA ARG A 9 51.19 -27.10 46.43
C ARG A 9 51.20 -26.25 45.15
N GLU A 10 52.29 -26.30 44.39
CA GLU A 10 52.40 -25.61 43.09
C GLU A 10 51.41 -26.15 42.05
N LYS A 11 51.14 -27.45 42.06
CA LYS A 11 50.11 -28.08 41.20
C LYS A 11 48.69 -27.65 41.59
N LYS A 12 48.44 -27.32 42.86
CA LYS A 12 47.14 -26.78 43.32
C LYS A 12 47.00 -25.30 42.94
N GLU A 13 48.06 -24.51 43.09
CA GLU A 13 48.06 -23.08 42.74
C GLU A 13 47.94 -22.86 41.22
N SER A 14 48.68 -23.63 40.41
CA SER A 14 48.56 -23.56 38.94
C SER A 14 47.17 -23.94 38.43
N LYS A 15 46.51 -24.92 39.05
CA LYS A 15 45.11 -25.27 38.76
C LYS A 15 44.14 -24.16 39.15
N GLN A 16 44.37 -23.47 40.27
CA GLN A 16 43.53 -22.34 40.69
C GLN A 16 43.73 -21.14 39.76
N ARG A 17 44.97 -20.79 39.41
CA ARG A 17 45.26 -19.73 38.43
C ARG A 17 44.61 -20.01 37.08
N ARG A 18 44.69 -21.24 36.57
CA ARG A 18 44.06 -21.64 35.31
C ARG A 18 42.52 -21.62 35.36
N LYS A 19 41.90 -21.83 36.54
CA LYS A 19 40.45 -21.70 36.71
C LYS A 19 40.03 -20.23 36.67
N LEU A 20 40.74 -19.36 37.37
CA LEU A 20 40.45 -17.91 37.39
C LEU A 20 40.64 -17.27 36.01
N GLU A 21 41.69 -17.66 35.28
CA GLU A 21 41.94 -17.15 33.93
C GLU A 21 40.84 -17.57 32.94
N ARG A 22 40.36 -18.83 33.03
CA ARG A 22 39.25 -19.31 32.20
C ARG A 22 37.95 -18.56 32.49
N GLU A 23 37.64 -18.33 33.76
CA GLU A 23 36.46 -17.56 34.18
C GLU A 23 36.55 -16.09 33.74
N GLU A 24 37.73 -15.48 33.79
CA GLU A 24 37.91 -14.11 33.32
C GLU A 24 37.78 -13.99 31.79
N VAL A 25 38.30 -14.97 31.04
CA VAL A 25 38.13 -15.03 29.58
C VAL A 25 36.67 -15.21 29.20
N GLU A 26 35.93 -16.05 29.91
CA GLU A 26 34.51 -16.25 29.69
C GLU A 26 33.70 -14.98 29.98
N ARG A 27 34.01 -14.27 31.07
CA ARG A 27 33.37 -12.99 31.40
C ARG A 27 33.64 -11.91 30.35
N ARG A 28 34.87 -11.83 29.81
CA ARG A 28 35.20 -10.88 28.74
C ARG A 28 34.50 -11.23 27.42
N ALA A 29 34.40 -12.51 27.08
CA ALA A 29 33.69 -12.98 25.90
C ALA A 29 32.18 -12.68 25.99
N GLU A 30 31.57 -12.87 27.16
CA GLU A 30 30.15 -12.55 27.36
C GLU A 30 29.88 -11.04 27.26
N GLU A 31 30.74 -10.20 27.84
CA GLU A 31 30.63 -8.75 27.70
C GLU A 31 30.74 -8.29 26.23
N GLU A 32 31.63 -8.89 25.45
CA GLU A 32 31.76 -8.59 24.02
C GLU A 32 30.51 -9.02 23.23
N ARG A 33 29.92 -10.18 23.55
CA ARG A 33 28.66 -10.63 22.92
C ARG A 33 27.51 -9.69 23.20
N VAL A 34 27.39 -9.19 24.43
CA VAL A 34 26.37 -8.19 24.81
C VAL A 34 26.56 -6.89 24.03
N ARG A 35 27.81 -6.40 23.90
CA ARG A 35 28.10 -5.18 23.12
C ARG A 35 27.79 -5.35 21.64
N MET A 36 28.08 -6.51 21.06
CA MET A 36 27.77 -6.80 19.66
C MET A 36 26.26 -6.92 19.43
N GLU A 37 25.53 -7.52 20.36
CA GLU A 37 24.07 -7.59 20.28
C GLU A 37 23.43 -6.19 20.41
N GLU A 38 23.93 -5.34 21.30
CA GLU A 38 23.44 -3.96 21.43
C GLU A 38 23.67 -3.16 20.15
N ARG A 39 24.85 -3.29 19.53
CA ARG A 39 25.15 -2.69 18.22
C ARG A 39 24.19 -3.19 17.14
N ALA A 40 23.96 -4.49 17.06
CA ALA A 40 23.01 -5.06 16.10
C ALA A 40 21.57 -4.54 16.33
N ARG A 41 21.15 -4.37 17.60
CA ARG A 41 19.85 -3.76 17.93
C ARG A 41 19.80 -2.29 17.53
N ALA A 42 20.88 -1.52 17.72
CA ALA A 42 20.97 -0.13 17.31
C ALA A 42 20.94 0.02 15.77
N GLU A 43 21.65 -0.83 15.04
CA GLU A 43 21.64 -0.85 13.57
C GLU A 43 20.26 -1.20 13.00
N ARG A 44 19.59 -2.22 13.56
CA ARG A 44 18.21 -2.55 13.18
C ARG A 44 17.24 -1.39 13.40
N LYS A 45 17.39 -0.65 14.51
CA LYS A 45 16.59 0.57 14.77
C LYS A 45 16.93 1.68 13.77
N ALA A 46 18.20 1.90 13.47
CA ALA A 46 18.64 2.91 12.50
C ALA A 46 18.10 2.62 11.10
N LEU A 47 18.13 1.36 10.65
CA LEU A 47 17.55 0.95 9.37
C LEU A 47 16.05 1.18 9.31
N LYS A 48 15.29 0.82 10.37
CA LYS A 48 13.85 1.10 10.45
C LYS A 48 13.54 2.59 10.38
N ILE A 49 14.33 3.44 11.05
CA ILE A 49 14.16 4.89 11.00
C ILE A 49 14.44 5.41 9.59
N LYS A 50 15.51 4.92 8.92
CA LYS A 50 15.84 5.30 7.54
C LYS A 50 14.71 4.91 6.57
N GLN A 51 14.19 3.69 6.66
CA GLN A 51 13.06 3.23 5.85
C GLN A 51 11.81 4.07 6.07
N LYS A 52 11.45 4.36 7.33
CA LYS A 52 10.30 5.21 7.65
C LYS A 52 10.45 6.62 7.06
N LYS A 53 11.65 7.22 7.15
CA LYS A 53 11.94 8.53 6.56
C LYS A 53 11.85 8.51 5.03
N ALA A 54 12.29 7.43 4.38
CA ALA A 54 12.18 7.29 2.92
C ALA A 54 10.72 7.23 2.48
N LEU A 55 9.90 6.42 3.14
CA LEU A 55 8.46 6.32 2.86
C LEU A 55 7.73 7.66 3.11
N GLU A 56 8.08 8.38 4.18
CA GLU A 56 7.51 9.71 4.44
C GLU A 56 7.90 10.73 3.37
N ALA A 57 9.16 10.70 2.89
CA ALA A 57 9.61 11.57 1.82
C ALA A 57 8.89 11.27 0.50
N GLU A 58 8.67 10.00 0.18
CA GLU A 58 7.90 9.57 -0.98
C GLU A 58 6.44 10.05 -0.91
N ALA A 59 5.78 9.90 0.24
CA ALA A 59 4.43 10.38 0.46
C ALA A 59 4.31 11.91 0.28
N ARG A 60 5.30 12.66 0.78
CA ARG A 60 5.36 14.12 0.54
C ARG A 60 5.55 14.45 -0.94
N GLY A 61 6.38 13.68 -1.65
CA GLY A 61 6.56 13.82 -3.08
C GLY A 61 5.27 13.58 -3.87
N MET A 62 4.47 12.57 -3.49
CA MET A 62 3.16 12.32 -4.12
C MET A 62 2.18 13.48 -3.88
N MET A 63 2.07 13.98 -2.64
CA MET A 63 1.21 15.14 -2.35
C MET A 63 1.64 16.40 -3.12
N GLN A 64 2.96 16.61 -3.29
CA GLN A 64 3.46 17.73 -4.07
C GLN A 64 3.13 17.59 -5.56
N LYS A 65 3.21 16.37 -6.11
CA LYS A 65 2.80 16.10 -7.49
C LYS A 65 1.30 16.34 -7.69
N ASP A 66 0.47 15.86 -6.77
CA ASP A 66 -0.98 16.08 -6.80
C ASP A 66 -1.32 17.58 -6.75
N LEU A 67 -0.68 18.33 -5.85
CA LEU A 67 -0.83 19.79 -5.77
C LEU A 67 -0.41 20.48 -7.07
N ASN A 68 0.69 20.05 -7.68
CA ASN A 68 1.14 20.61 -8.97
C ASN A 68 0.16 20.30 -10.10
N ILE A 69 -0.44 19.10 -10.13
CA ILE A 69 -1.47 18.74 -11.11
C ILE A 69 -2.71 19.63 -10.92
N GLN A 70 -3.18 19.82 -9.69
CA GLN A 70 -4.30 20.72 -9.40
C GLN A 70 -4.01 22.16 -9.84
N LEU A 71 -2.79 22.66 -9.60
CA LEU A 71 -2.37 23.98 -10.05
C LEU A 71 -2.35 24.08 -11.58
N ALA A 72 -1.84 23.06 -12.27
CA ALA A 72 -1.82 23.01 -13.73
C ALA A 72 -3.24 23.02 -14.33
N ILE A 73 -4.19 22.28 -13.74
CA ILE A 73 -5.60 22.29 -14.14
C ILE A 73 -6.19 23.69 -13.97
N GLN A 74 -5.99 24.33 -12.82
CA GLN A 74 -6.51 25.67 -12.55
C GLN A 74 -5.92 26.72 -13.50
N VAL A 75 -4.63 26.65 -13.81
CA VAL A 75 -3.98 27.55 -14.78
C VAL A 75 -4.55 27.31 -16.18
N GLY A 76 -4.71 26.05 -16.61
CA GLY A 76 -5.32 25.72 -17.90
C GLY A 76 -6.76 26.21 -18.01
N GLU A 77 -7.57 26.12 -16.95
CA GLU A 77 -8.92 26.69 -16.92
C GLU A 77 -8.92 28.22 -17.06
N LEU A 78 -7.96 28.90 -16.44
CA LEU A 78 -7.82 30.36 -16.56
C LEU A 78 -7.39 30.78 -17.96
N GLU A 79 -6.47 30.03 -18.58
CA GLU A 79 -6.04 30.23 -19.97
C GLU A 79 -7.20 30.06 -20.93
N ASN A 80 -7.99 28.99 -20.79
CA ASN A 80 -9.18 28.76 -21.61
C ASN A 80 -10.18 29.92 -21.50
N ARG A 81 -10.47 30.42 -20.29
CA ARG A 81 -11.36 31.58 -20.09
C ARG A 81 -10.80 32.88 -20.68
N LEU A 82 -9.47 33.02 -20.76
CA LEU A 82 -8.84 34.17 -21.41
C LEU A 82 -9.00 34.07 -22.93
N VAL A 83 -8.74 32.89 -23.49
CA VAL A 83 -8.92 32.58 -24.91
C VAL A 83 -10.37 32.78 -25.34
N ASP A 84 -11.34 32.27 -24.58
CA ASP A 84 -12.77 32.45 -24.84
C ASP A 84 -13.18 33.93 -24.88
N ARG A 85 -12.67 34.75 -23.95
CA ARG A 85 -12.92 36.19 -23.93
C ARG A 85 -12.29 36.90 -25.12
N MET A 86 -11.09 36.50 -25.52
CA MET A 86 -10.44 37.03 -26.71
C MET A 86 -11.25 36.69 -27.98
N TYR A 87 -11.72 35.45 -28.11
CA TYR A 87 -12.60 35.06 -29.21
C TYR A 87 -13.93 35.82 -29.20
N GLN A 88 -14.54 36.09 -28.04
CA GLN A 88 -15.76 36.91 -27.99
C GLN A 88 -15.55 38.36 -28.46
N VAL A 89 -14.37 38.93 -28.23
CA VAL A 89 -14.03 40.30 -28.65
C VAL A 89 -13.63 40.37 -30.12
N VAL A 90 -12.89 39.37 -30.60
CA VAL A 90 -12.33 39.34 -31.97
C VAL A 90 -13.30 38.72 -32.98
N ALA A 91 -14.18 37.81 -32.55
CA ALA A 91 -15.16 37.20 -33.44
C ALA A 91 -16.01 38.32 -34.08
N PRO A 92 -15.98 38.46 -35.42
CA PRO A 92 -16.80 39.44 -36.10
C PRO A 92 -18.26 39.20 -35.69
N VAL A 93 -18.93 40.25 -35.23
CA VAL A 93 -20.39 40.22 -35.03
C VAL A 93 -20.97 39.64 -36.30
N PRO A 94 -21.58 38.43 -36.27
CA PRO A 94 -22.11 37.85 -37.48
C PRO A 94 -23.12 38.85 -38.04
N PRO A 95 -23.00 39.23 -39.33
CA PRO A 95 -23.92 40.19 -39.91
C PRO A 95 -25.33 39.65 -39.70
N SER A 96 -26.17 40.45 -39.03
CA SER A 96 -27.58 40.13 -38.80
C SER A 96 -28.33 40.23 -40.13
N THR A 97 -28.06 39.34 -41.07
CA THR A 97 -28.72 39.35 -42.38
C THR A 97 -29.58 38.11 -42.50
N CYS A 98 -30.88 38.37 -42.33
CA CYS A 98 -31.98 37.82 -43.11
C CYS A 98 -32.02 36.31 -43.41
N ASN A 99 -33.05 35.68 -42.85
CA ASN A 99 -34.01 34.82 -43.55
C ASN A 99 -33.47 33.79 -44.57
N ARG A 100 -33.56 32.52 -44.14
CA ARG A 100 -34.12 31.38 -44.91
C ARG A 100 -33.37 30.98 -46.19
N GLY A 101 -32.55 29.94 -46.06
CA GLY A 101 -32.09 29.16 -47.21
C GLY A 101 -31.23 27.96 -46.80
N ASN A 102 -31.82 26.77 -46.83
CA ASN A 102 -31.14 25.48 -46.72
C ASN A 102 -29.96 25.39 -47.70
N VAL A 103 -28.74 25.13 -47.22
CA VAL A 103 -27.71 24.46 -48.03
C VAL A 103 -26.91 23.50 -47.15
N SER A 104 -27.09 22.22 -47.44
CA SER A 104 -26.25 21.10 -47.03
C SER A 104 -24.87 21.25 -47.67
N GLY A 105 -23.80 21.23 -46.87
CA GLY A 105 -22.42 21.35 -47.35
C GLY A 105 -21.49 20.51 -46.50
N SER A 106 -21.18 19.32 -47.01
CA SER A 106 -20.09 18.44 -46.57
C SER A 106 -18.76 19.19 -46.53
N ASN A 107 -17.97 19.01 -45.47
CA ASN A 107 -16.56 19.36 -45.45
C ASN A 107 -15.77 18.24 -44.78
N ASP A 108 -15.38 17.28 -45.61
CA ASP A 108 -14.22 16.42 -45.39
C ASP A 108 -12.96 17.29 -45.46
N LEU A 109 -12.23 17.39 -44.35
CA LEU A 109 -10.86 17.88 -44.36
C LEU A 109 -9.95 16.77 -43.83
N ALA A 110 -9.39 16.05 -44.78
CA ALA A 110 -8.21 15.22 -44.62
C ALA A 110 -7.02 16.12 -44.22
N SER A 111 -6.42 15.85 -43.08
CA SER A 111 -5.13 16.41 -42.67
C SER A 111 -4.14 15.26 -42.61
N ASP A 112 -3.43 15.07 -43.72
CA ASP A 112 -2.25 14.21 -43.84
C ASP A 112 -1.04 14.98 -43.32
N GLY A 113 -0.40 14.44 -42.30
CA GLY A 113 0.67 15.08 -41.53
C GLY A 113 1.54 14.03 -40.88
N SER A 114 2.34 13.37 -41.73
CA SER A 114 3.43 12.45 -41.40
C SER A 114 4.42 13.05 -40.39
N ASP A 115 4.46 12.49 -39.18
CA ASP A 115 5.66 12.51 -38.34
C ASP A 115 5.69 11.22 -37.48
N GLU A 116 6.56 10.27 -37.85
CA GLU A 116 6.82 9.02 -37.12
C GLU A 116 7.50 9.34 -35.79
N SER A 117 6.69 9.66 -34.78
CA SER A 117 7.12 9.75 -33.39
C SER A 117 6.60 8.54 -32.60
N ASP A 118 7.47 7.95 -31.79
CA ASP A 118 7.27 6.80 -30.88
C ASP A 118 6.22 7.01 -29.76
N THR A 119 5.13 7.74 -30.04
CA THR A 119 3.96 7.90 -29.18
C THR A 119 2.81 6.95 -29.57
N SER A 120 3.05 6.03 -30.51
CA SER A 120 2.00 5.17 -31.10
C SER A 120 1.26 4.31 -30.07
N VAL A 121 1.94 3.84 -29.03
CA VAL A 121 1.33 2.96 -28.01
C VAL A 121 0.28 3.68 -27.17
N THR A 122 0.52 4.95 -26.80
CA THR A 122 -0.45 5.70 -25.99
C THR A 122 -1.65 6.14 -26.83
N HIS A 123 -1.43 6.46 -28.11
CA HIS A 123 -2.50 6.80 -29.04
C HIS A 123 -3.39 5.59 -29.37
N GLU A 124 -2.81 4.39 -29.51
CA GLU A 124 -3.56 3.15 -29.74
C GLU A 124 -4.48 2.81 -28.54
N LEU A 125 -3.97 2.95 -27.31
CA LEU A 125 -4.78 2.76 -26.10
C LEU A 125 -5.91 3.80 -25.98
N SER A 126 -5.65 5.06 -26.36
CA SER A 126 -6.66 6.12 -26.38
C SER A 126 -7.78 5.81 -27.40
N ALA A 127 -7.42 5.42 -28.62
CA ALA A 127 -8.37 5.02 -29.66
C ALA A 127 -9.18 3.77 -29.27
N ARG A 128 -8.57 2.83 -28.53
CA ARG A 128 -9.26 1.63 -28.03
C ARG A 128 -10.21 1.97 -26.87
N ALA A 129 -9.82 2.89 -25.98
CA ALA A 129 -10.66 3.37 -24.88
C ALA A 129 -11.87 4.17 -25.39
N GLN A 130 -11.69 5.00 -26.43
CA GLN A 130 -12.77 5.75 -27.05
C GLN A 130 -13.82 4.82 -27.67
N ARG A 131 -13.41 3.70 -28.27
CA ARG A 131 -14.32 2.65 -28.76
C ARG A 131 -15.07 1.91 -27.64
N MET A 132 -14.55 1.91 -26.40
CA MET A 132 -15.26 1.36 -25.24
C MET A 132 -16.15 2.37 -24.53
N SER A 133 -16.11 3.65 -24.90
CA SER A 133 -17.03 4.62 -24.35
C SER A 133 -18.44 4.30 -24.85
N ILE A 134 -19.26 3.76 -23.96
CA ILE A 134 -20.65 3.43 -24.25
C ILE A 134 -21.39 4.76 -24.40
N ILE A 135 -21.45 5.25 -25.64
CA ILE A 135 -22.15 6.49 -26.04
C ILE A 135 -23.66 6.34 -25.85
N GLU A 136 -24.12 5.10 -25.83
CA GLU A 136 -25.51 4.74 -25.62
C GLU A 136 -25.84 4.78 -24.13
N LYS A 137 -26.36 5.93 -23.67
CA LYS A 137 -27.07 5.99 -22.40
C LYS A 137 -28.28 5.07 -22.50
N ARG A 138 -28.13 3.83 -22.00
CA ARG A 138 -29.23 2.88 -21.85
C ARG A 138 -30.41 3.62 -21.23
N LYS A 139 -31.52 3.67 -21.95
CA LYS A 139 -32.77 4.18 -21.40
C LYS A 139 -33.06 3.32 -20.18
N ARG A 140 -32.98 3.93 -18.99
CA ARG A 140 -33.31 3.27 -17.73
C ARG A 140 -34.71 2.69 -17.92
N GLY A 141 -34.81 1.36 -17.90
CA GLY A 141 -36.08 0.67 -18.11
C GLY A 141 -37.14 1.17 -17.11
N PRO A 142 -38.43 0.94 -17.38
CA PRO A 142 -39.51 1.22 -16.44
C PRO A 142 -39.10 0.71 -15.05
N LYS A 143 -39.18 1.58 -14.03
CA LYS A 143 -38.79 1.21 -12.67
C LYS A 143 -39.57 -0.06 -12.29
N PRO A 144 -38.92 -1.15 -11.88
CA PRO A 144 -39.62 -2.33 -11.42
C PRO A 144 -40.51 -1.93 -10.25
N VAL A 145 -41.81 -2.16 -10.40
CA VAL A 145 -42.80 -1.99 -9.35
C VAL A 145 -42.65 -3.22 -8.46
N PHE A 146 -41.97 -3.05 -7.33
CA PHE A 146 -41.94 -4.08 -6.30
C PHE A 146 -43.30 -4.05 -5.60
N GLU A 147 -44.14 -5.05 -5.85
CA GLU A 147 -45.47 -5.20 -5.23
C GLU A 147 -45.38 -5.53 -3.74
N GLU A 148 -44.24 -6.06 -3.30
CA GLU A 148 -43.98 -6.32 -1.89
C GLU A 148 -43.23 -5.15 -1.26
N PRO A 149 -43.72 -4.59 -0.12
CA PRO A 149 -42.98 -3.60 0.62
C PRO A 149 -41.69 -4.25 1.14
N SER A 150 -40.61 -4.01 0.40
CA SER A 150 -39.26 -4.45 0.76
C SER A 150 -39.04 -4.15 2.24
N PRO A 151 -38.73 -5.17 3.06
CA PRO A 151 -38.71 -5.01 4.51
C PRO A 151 -37.80 -3.84 4.89
N PRO A 152 -38.24 -2.96 5.79
CA PRO A 152 -37.49 -1.78 6.17
C PRO A 152 -36.11 -2.24 6.62
N MET A 153 -35.09 -1.86 5.86
CA MET A 153 -33.72 -2.23 6.15
C MET A 153 -33.39 -1.63 7.52
N GLU A 154 -33.32 -2.48 8.55
CA GLU A 154 -32.90 -2.11 9.89
C GLU A 154 -31.43 -1.71 9.85
N LEU A 155 -31.17 -0.47 9.45
CA LEU A 155 -29.85 0.11 9.55
C LEU A 155 -29.51 0.21 11.03
N PRO A 156 -28.36 -0.35 11.48
CA PRO A 156 -27.96 -0.25 12.88
C PRO A 156 -27.94 1.23 13.28
N ALA A 157 -28.59 1.54 14.41
CA ALA A 157 -28.72 2.90 14.92
C ALA A 157 -27.39 3.63 14.80
N LYS A 158 -27.37 4.70 13.99
CA LYS A 158 -26.20 5.56 13.81
C LYS A 158 -25.73 5.98 15.20
N ARG A 159 -24.63 5.39 15.68
CA ARG A 159 -23.89 5.90 16.82
C ARG A 159 -23.33 7.25 16.42
N THR A 160 -24.11 8.30 16.59
CA THR A 160 -23.59 9.65 16.75
C THR A 160 -22.63 9.59 17.93
N LEU A 161 -21.34 9.60 17.62
CA LEU A 161 -20.30 9.80 18.61
C LEU A 161 -20.64 11.12 19.28
N GLU A 162 -21.10 11.08 20.53
CA GLU A 162 -21.46 12.29 21.28
C GLU A 162 -20.30 13.25 21.17
N ARG A 163 -20.52 14.32 20.43
CA ARG A 163 -19.60 15.45 20.37
C ARG A 163 -19.70 16.10 21.74
N GLY A 164 -18.91 15.60 22.68
CA GLY A 164 -18.61 16.31 23.91
C GLY A 164 -18.24 17.74 23.53
N ILE A 165 -18.91 18.68 24.18
CA ILE A 165 -18.77 20.13 24.01
C ILE A 165 -17.33 20.50 24.40
N LEU A 166 -16.38 20.27 23.49
CA LEU A 166 -15.07 20.85 23.56
C LEU A 166 -15.23 22.27 23.03
N LYS A 167 -15.27 23.20 23.99
CA LYS A 167 -15.18 24.64 23.78
C LYS A 167 -14.16 24.92 22.66
N PRO A 168 -14.48 25.76 21.66
CA PRO A 168 -13.52 26.16 20.65
C PRO A 168 -12.35 26.86 21.35
N VAL A 169 -11.25 26.12 21.51
CA VAL A 169 -9.97 26.69 21.93
C VAL A 169 -9.57 27.62 20.79
N LYS A 170 -9.56 28.92 21.11
CA LYS A 170 -9.10 29.99 20.22
C LYS A 170 -7.70 29.65 19.73
N LEU A 171 -7.59 29.08 18.54
CA LEU A 171 -6.34 28.99 17.81
C LEU A 171 -6.03 30.37 17.24
N THR A 172 -5.63 31.28 18.13
CA THR A 172 -4.98 32.53 17.72
C THR A 172 -3.68 32.17 17.02
N GLY A 173 -3.57 32.64 15.79
CA GLY A 173 -2.48 32.33 14.88
C GLY A 173 -1.11 32.64 15.45
N HIS A 174 -0.20 31.68 15.28
CA HIS A 174 1.21 31.94 15.26
C HIS A 174 1.72 31.65 13.84
N LEU A 175 1.45 32.62 12.98
CA LEU A 175 2.02 32.75 11.66
C LEU A 175 3.50 33.17 11.85
N THR A 176 4.40 32.22 12.09
CA THR A 176 5.84 32.54 11.99
C THR A 176 6.38 32.20 10.62
N GLN A 177 6.56 33.31 9.92
CA GLN A 177 7.26 33.52 8.66
C GLN A 177 8.54 32.70 8.53
N SER A 178 8.67 32.13 7.33
CA SER A 178 9.92 31.79 6.68
C SER A 178 10.93 32.92 6.76
N LYS A 179 12.19 32.61 7.11
CA LYS A 179 13.37 33.16 6.44
C LYS A 179 14.48 32.11 6.32
N SER A 180 14.66 31.67 5.08
CA SER A 180 15.92 31.15 4.60
C SER A 180 16.95 32.29 4.58
N LYS A 181 18.14 32.03 5.15
CA LYS A 181 19.35 32.74 4.75
C LYS A 181 20.50 31.75 4.71
N LYS A 182 20.94 31.48 3.49
CA LYS A 182 22.25 30.91 3.17
C LYS A 182 23.36 31.86 3.64
N ALA A 183 24.54 31.27 3.78
CA ALA A 183 25.88 31.86 3.80
C ALA A 183 26.43 32.29 5.16
N GLY A 184 27.65 31.85 5.40
CA GLY A 184 28.56 32.47 6.36
C GLY A 184 29.09 31.47 7.38
N GLY A 185 30.34 31.07 7.20
CA GLY A 185 31.06 30.28 8.19
C GLY A 185 31.30 31.06 9.48
N GLY A 186 31.78 30.36 10.49
CA GLY A 186 32.15 30.99 11.75
C GLY A 186 32.07 30.01 12.90
N LEU A 187 33.21 29.35 13.13
CA LEU A 187 33.80 29.09 14.44
C LEU A 187 32.85 28.98 15.63
N THR A 188 32.90 27.79 16.24
CA THR A 188 32.55 27.50 17.63
C THR A 188 32.65 28.70 18.57
N PRO A 189 31.63 28.91 19.41
CA PRO A 189 31.86 29.39 20.76
C PRO A 189 31.47 28.29 21.76
N THR A 190 32.50 27.73 22.38
CA THR A 190 32.46 27.17 23.73
C THR A 190 31.76 28.17 24.64
N SER A 191 30.51 27.90 24.98
CA SER A 191 29.78 28.65 26.00
C SER A 191 29.10 27.67 26.93
N THR A 192 29.66 27.60 28.12
CA THR A 192 29.13 27.00 29.33
C THR A 192 27.72 27.51 29.63
N ARG A 193 26.71 26.84 29.07
CA ARG A 193 25.31 27.07 29.45
C ARG A 193 24.94 26.18 30.63
N LYS A 194 24.71 26.84 31.76
CA LYS A 194 24.08 26.33 32.97
C LYS A 194 22.88 25.46 32.59
N LYS A 195 22.88 24.22 33.10
CA LYS A 195 21.76 23.28 32.97
C LYS A 195 20.57 23.86 33.74
N ILE A 196 19.67 24.54 33.05
CA ILE A 196 18.35 24.86 33.59
C ILE A 196 17.62 23.53 33.68
N ALA A 197 17.54 22.99 34.89
CA ALA A 197 16.75 21.82 35.23
C ALA A 197 15.28 22.18 35.01
N THR A 198 14.79 21.96 33.80
CA THR A 198 13.36 21.88 33.56
C THR A 198 12.88 20.61 34.28
N PRO A 199 11.92 20.69 35.21
CA PRO A 199 11.32 19.49 35.78
C PRO A 199 10.57 18.80 34.64
N LEU A 200 11.25 17.84 34.00
CA LEU A 200 10.63 16.81 33.17
C LEU A 200 9.61 16.12 34.06
N SER A 201 8.37 16.58 33.93
CA SER A 201 7.22 15.94 34.52
C SER A 201 7.30 14.47 34.15
N LYS A 202 7.10 13.64 35.17
CA LYS A 202 7.11 12.18 35.11
C LYS A 202 5.91 11.70 34.28
N ARG A 203 5.87 12.04 32.99
CA ARG A 203 4.92 11.49 32.05
C ARG A 203 5.48 10.14 31.64
N LYS A 204 5.15 9.14 32.47
CA LYS A 204 5.20 7.73 32.10
C LYS A 204 4.48 7.63 30.76
N THR A 205 5.24 7.59 29.68
CA THR A 205 4.75 7.09 28.41
C THR A 205 4.53 5.61 28.66
N PRO A 206 3.28 5.09 28.58
CA PRO A 206 3.11 3.67 28.58
C PRO A 206 3.85 3.18 27.33
N THR A 207 4.91 2.44 27.57
CA THR A 207 5.50 1.55 26.58
C THR A 207 4.33 0.77 25.99
N CYS A 208 3.90 1.12 24.78
CA CYS A 208 2.95 0.31 24.03
C CYS A 208 3.63 -1.03 23.77
N SER A 209 3.47 -1.95 24.72
CA SER A 209 3.40 -3.36 24.39
C SER A 209 2.36 -3.51 23.28
N PRO A 210 2.63 -4.29 22.23
CA PRO A 210 1.62 -4.68 21.27
C PRO A 210 0.75 -5.75 21.92
N ALA A 211 0.00 -5.38 22.95
CA ALA A 211 -0.94 -6.22 23.64
C ALA A 211 -2.20 -5.38 23.89
N HIS A 212 -3.33 -5.83 23.36
CA HIS A 212 -4.65 -5.22 23.50
C HIS A 212 -4.91 -3.89 22.78
N THR A 213 -4.87 -3.90 21.45
CA THR A 213 -6.00 -3.28 20.73
C THR A 213 -7.21 -4.20 20.90
N PRO A 214 -8.42 -3.66 21.20
CA PRO A 214 -9.62 -4.49 21.28
C PRO A 214 -9.74 -5.24 19.96
N ALA A 215 -9.96 -6.54 20.06
CA ALA A 215 -10.11 -7.45 18.93
C ALA A 215 -11.23 -6.94 18.00
N ALA A 216 -10.89 -6.02 17.10
CA ALA A 216 -11.56 -5.90 15.82
C ALA A 216 -11.52 -7.32 15.28
N LYS A 217 -12.69 -7.92 15.12
CA LYS A 217 -12.86 -9.29 14.68
C LYS A 217 -12.18 -9.39 13.32
N VAL A 218 -10.89 -9.74 13.34
CA VAL A 218 -10.07 -10.02 12.16
C VAL A 218 -10.75 -11.25 11.59
N THR A 219 -11.60 -11.02 10.59
CA THR A 219 -12.28 -12.09 9.86
C THR A 219 -11.21 -13.12 9.50
N PRO A 220 -11.46 -14.43 9.66
CA PRO A 220 -10.44 -15.46 9.38
C PRO A 220 -9.80 -15.29 8.00
N THR A 221 -10.54 -14.73 7.05
CA THR A 221 -10.10 -14.28 5.73
C THR A 221 -8.90 -13.32 5.76
N THR A 222 -8.88 -12.31 6.64
CA THR A 222 -7.78 -11.33 6.71
C THR A 222 -6.52 -11.90 7.34
N LYS A 223 -6.63 -12.89 8.25
CA LYS A 223 -5.47 -13.66 8.74
C LYS A 223 -4.82 -14.47 7.61
N GLY A 224 -5.64 -15.11 6.78
CA GLY A 224 -5.17 -15.90 5.63
C GLY A 224 -4.47 -15.07 4.56
N VAL A 225 -4.99 -13.87 4.24
CA VAL A 225 -4.35 -12.97 3.25
C VAL A 225 -2.96 -12.53 3.73
N LEU A 226 -2.82 -12.17 5.00
CA LEU A 226 -1.54 -11.73 5.55
C LEU A 226 -0.52 -12.88 5.60
N ALA A 227 -0.97 -14.09 5.94
CA ALA A 227 -0.13 -15.29 5.89
C ALA A 227 0.36 -15.60 4.47
N ARG A 228 -0.53 -15.54 3.47
CA ARG A 228 -0.18 -15.68 2.03
C ARG A 228 0.88 -14.68 1.61
N LEU A 229 0.73 -13.41 1.99
CA LEU A 229 1.70 -12.36 1.66
C LEU A 229 3.07 -12.60 2.31
N ARG A 230 3.12 -13.06 3.56
CA ARG A 230 4.39 -13.38 4.24
C ARG A 230 5.11 -14.54 3.57
N ASN A 231 4.38 -15.62 3.29
CA ASN A 231 4.92 -16.79 2.60
C ASN A 231 5.46 -16.41 1.22
N ARG A 232 4.70 -15.64 0.42
CA ARG A 232 5.15 -15.14 -0.89
C ARG A 232 6.47 -14.37 -0.78
N ASN A 233 6.59 -13.49 0.21
CA ASN A 233 7.80 -12.70 0.42
C ASN A 233 9.01 -13.54 0.87
N GLU A 234 8.80 -14.65 1.55
CA GLU A 234 9.86 -15.61 1.91
C GLU A 234 10.33 -16.36 0.67
N VAL A 235 9.41 -16.91 -0.12
CA VAL A 235 9.72 -17.59 -1.38
C VAL A 235 10.46 -16.67 -2.35
N LEU A 236 10.03 -15.42 -2.51
CA LEU A 236 10.71 -14.44 -3.35
C LEU A 236 12.17 -14.18 -2.92
N LYS A 237 12.49 -14.23 -1.62
CA LYS A 237 13.86 -14.05 -1.13
C LYS A 237 14.75 -15.25 -1.47
N GLU A 238 14.21 -16.45 -1.34
CA GLU A 238 14.91 -17.69 -1.69
C GLU A 238 15.19 -17.75 -3.19
N LEU A 239 14.16 -17.51 -4.02
CA LEU A 239 14.28 -17.56 -5.49
C LEU A 239 15.20 -16.48 -6.05
N LYS A 240 15.32 -15.33 -5.38
CA LYS A 240 16.22 -14.24 -5.82
C LYS A 240 17.70 -14.64 -5.76
N ALA A 241 18.07 -15.56 -4.87
CA ALA A 241 19.44 -16.04 -4.73
C ALA A 241 19.81 -17.12 -5.78
N LEU A 242 18.82 -17.67 -6.49
CA LEU A 242 19.02 -18.73 -7.46
C LEU A 242 19.47 -18.20 -8.82
N ASP A 243 20.24 -19.03 -9.51
CA ASP A 243 20.67 -18.77 -10.88
C ASP A 243 19.58 -19.14 -11.90
N ALA A 244 19.74 -18.64 -13.13
CA ALA A 244 18.75 -18.84 -14.19
C ALA A 244 18.52 -20.33 -14.50
N ALA A 245 19.57 -21.15 -14.43
CA ALA A 245 19.49 -22.60 -14.67
C ALA A 245 18.67 -23.32 -13.59
N GLU A 246 18.83 -22.92 -12.32
CA GLU A 246 18.07 -23.48 -11.20
C GLU A 246 16.59 -23.07 -11.29
N LEU A 247 16.31 -21.82 -11.64
CA LEU A 247 14.94 -21.35 -11.87
C LEU A 247 14.27 -22.10 -13.02
N GLN A 248 14.99 -22.37 -14.13
CA GLN A 248 14.47 -23.20 -15.22
C GLN A 248 14.16 -24.63 -14.77
N ALA A 249 15.01 -25.23 -13.94
CA ALA A 249 14.78 -26.56 -13.40
C ALA A 249 13.53 -26.60 -12.49
N ILE A 250 13.33 -25.55 -11.68
CA ILE A 250 12.12 -25.40 -10.86
C ILE A 250 10.88 -25.21 -11.73
N CYS A 251 10.93 -24.35 -12.76
CA CYS A 251 9.83 -24.16 -13.70
C CYS A 251 9.42 -25.48 -14.37
N ARG A 252 10.38 -26.30 -14.84
CA ARG A 252 10.08 -27.62 -15.42
C ARG A 252 9.50 -28.62 -14.42
N LYS A 253 9.85 -28.50 -13.14
CA LYS A 253 9.35 -29.38 -12.08
C LYS A 253 7.93 -29.00 -11.64
N GLU A 254 7.60 -27.72 -11.69
CA GLU A 254 6.30 -27.17 -11.29
C GLU A 254 5.37 -26.92 -12.51
N ASP A 255 5.74 -27.42 -13.70
CA ASP A 255 5.01 -27.27 -14.97
C ASP A 255 4.71 -25.81 -15.36
N LEU A 256 5.65 -24.90 -15.08
CA LEU A 256 5.56 -23.48 -15.42
C LEU A 256 6.42 -23.15 -16.65
N GLN A 257 5.92 -22.24 -17.49
CA GLN A 257 6.68 -21.71 -18.64
C GLN A 257 7.78 -20.75 -18.15
N TYR A 258 8.99 -20.90 -18.67
CA TYR A 258 10.11 -20.00 -18.35
C TYR A 258 10.28 -18.96 -19.45
N ASP A 259 9.88 -17.71 -19.19
CA ASP A 259 10.06 -16.59 -20.13
C ASP A 259 11.27 -15.71 -19.76
N LYS A 260 11.19 -15.01 -18.63
CA LYS A 260 12.26 -14.15 -18.10
C LYS A 260 12.56 -14.49 -16.66
N LYS A 261 13.80 -14.23 -16.21
CA LYS A 261 14.22 -14.51 -14.82
C LYS A 261 13.29 -13.90 -13.78
N ILE A 262 12.86 -12.66 -13.99
CA ILE A 262 11.98 -11.95 -13.05
C ILE A 262 10.55 -12.52 -13.06
N ASP A 263 10.00 -12.80 -14.25
CA ASP A 263 8.64 -13.32 -14.39
C ASP A 263 8.55 -14.73 -13.81
N ALA A 264 9.52 -15.60 -14.10
CA ALA A 264 9.63 -16.94 -13.51
C ALA A 264 9.67 -16.92 -11.98
N ILE A 265 10.37 -15.96 -11.36
CA ILE A 265 10.40 -15.82 -9.90
C ILE A 265 9.00 -15.50 -9.35
N PHE A 266 8.25 -14.63 -10.03
CA PHE A 266 6.89 -14.29 -9.59
C PHE A 266 5.92 -15.44 -9.80
N ASP A 267 6.00 -16.16 -10.92
CA ASP A 267 5.13 -17.29 -11.23
C ASP A 267 5.35 -18.45 -10.26
N ILE A 268 6.61 -18.82 -9.98
CA ILE A 268 6.93 -19.84 -8.96
C ILE A 268 6.44 -19.39 -7.58
N ALA A 269 6.64 -18.13 -7.20
CA ALA A 269 6.19 -17.63 -5.90
C ALA A 269 4.66 -17.68 -5.76
N ASN A 270 3.93 -17.31 -6.83
CA ASN A 270 2.48 -17.42 -6.86
C ASN A 270 2.03 -18.87 -6.76
N HIS A 271 2.56 -19.75 -7.63
CA HIS A 271 2.24 -21.17 -7.67
C HIS A 271 2.45 -21.83 -6.29
N ARG A 272 3.62 -21.66 -5.66
CA ARG A 272 3.88 -22.21 -4.32
C ARG A 272 2.95 -21.66 -3.25
N THR A 273 2.60 -20.37 -3.30
CA THR A 273 1.65 -19.79 -2.36
C THR A 273 0.23 -20.31 -2.60
N GLU A 274 -0.15 -20.56 -3.85
CA GLU A 274 -1.42 -21.19 -4.18
C GLU A 274 -1.43 -22.63 -3.69
N THR A 275 -0.41 -23.44 -3.96
CA THR A 275 -0.32 -24.83 -3.46
C THR A 275 -0.38 -24.90 -1.93
N ALA A 276 0.36 -24.01 -1.24
CA ALA A 276 0.42 -24.01 0.22
C ALA A 276 -0.90 -23.58 0.89
N PHE A 277 -1.70 -22.73 0.24
CA PHE A 277 -2.93 -22.19 0.83
C PHE A 277 -4.22 -22.70 0.18
N ALA A 278 -4.18 -23.28 -1.02
CA ALA A 278 -5.33 -23.94 -1.66
C ALA A 278 -5.78 -25.15 -0.84
N SER A 279 -4.83 -25.88 -0.26
CA SER A 279 -5.09 -26.97 0.70
C SER A 279 -5.81 -26.51 1.97
N SER A 280 -5.64 -25.25 2.38
CA SER A 280 -6.32 -24.70 3.56
C SER A 280 -7.76 -24.28 3.32
N VAL A 281 -8.13 -24.01 2.06
CA VAL A 281 -9.48 -23.55 1.67
C VAL A 281 -10.45 -24.72 1.56
N THR A 282 -10.00 -25.88 1.09
CA THR A 282 -10.86 -27.05 0.89
C THR A 282 -11.17 -27.83 2.17
N GLY A 283 -10.37 -27.69 3.24
CA GLY A 283 -10.59 -28.42 4.50
C GLY A 283 -11.51 -27.74 5.53
N ASN A 284 -11.86 -26.46 5.36
CA ASN A 284 -12.65 -25.69 6.34
C ASN A 284 -13.87 -24.98 5.74
N ALA A 285 -14.21 -25.26 4.49
CA ALA A 285 -15.56 -24.98 4.00
C ALA A 285 -16.48 -26.02 4.66
N GLU A 286 -16.83 -25.79 5.92
CA GLU A 286 -18.05 -26.33 6.52
C GLU A 286 -19.15 -25.96 5.54
N VAL A 287 -19.53 -26.93 4.71
CA VAL A 287 -20.62 -26.81 3.76
C VAL A 287 -21.83 -26.47 4.61
N ILE A 288 -22.19 -25.19 4.64
CA ILE A 288 -23.49 -24.77 5.13
C ILE A 288 -24.45 -25.45 4.16
N HIS A 289 -24.97 -26.61 4.55
CA HIS A 289 -26.09 -27.26 3.88
C HIS A 289 -27.24 -26.26 3.97
N ILE A 290 -27.36 -25.42 2.95
CA ILE A 290 -28.58 -24.67 2.69
C ILE A 290 -29.57 -25.76 2.32
N ALA A 291 -30.35 -26.20 3.31
CA ALA A 291 -31.46 -27.11 3.10
C ALA A 291 -32.30 -26.53 1.96
N ALA A 292 -32.28 -27.22 0.82
CA ALA A 292 -33.11 -26.88 -0.32
C ALA A 292 -34.56 -26.89 0.18
N SER A 293 -35.16 -25.70 0.22
CA SER A 293 -36.61 -25.54 0.38
C SER A 293 -37.24 -26.28 -0.79
N ALA A 294 -37.90 -27.39 -0.48
CA ALA A 294 -38.71 -28.13 -1.43
C ALA A 294 -39.97 -27.32 -1.72
N ASP A 295 -39.90 -26.42 -2.70
CA ASP A 295 -41.09 -25.86 -3.32
C ASP A 295 -41.59 -26.88 -4.37
N THR A 296 -42.53 -27.70 -3.92
CA THR A 296 -43.42 -28.50 -4.76
C THR A 296 -44.25 -27.57 -5.64
N SER A 297 -43.86 -27.41 -6.91
CA SER A 297 -44.77 -26.97 -7.95
C SER A 297 -45.40 -28.19 -8.61
N ASP A 298 -46.64 -28.48 -8.20
CA ASP A 298 -47.56 -29.32 -8.94
C ASP A 298 -47.80 -28.68 -10.31
N ASN A 299 -47.14 -29.20 -11.35
CA ASN A 299 -47.44 -28.87 -12.74
C ASN A 299 -48.30 -29.99 -13.34
N ALA A 300 -49.61 -29.89 -13.13
CA ALA A 300 -50.60 -30.61 -13.91
C ALA A 300 -50.81 -29.85 -15.22
N GLU A 301 -50.10 -30.24 -16.28
CA GLU A 301 -50.35 -29.72 -17.63
C GLU A 301 -50.98 -30.81 -18.49
N ALA A 302 -52.13 -30.44 -19.03
CA ALA A 302 -53.10 -31.26 -19.73
C ALA A 302 -52.60 -31.67 -21.13
N GLU A 303 -52.95 -32.89 -21.52
CA GLU A 303 -52.80 -33.35 -22.90
C GLU A 303 -53.81 -32.67 -23.84
N PRO A 304 -53.39 -32.17 -25.01
CA PRO A 304 -54.30 -31.90 -26.10
C PRO A 304 -54.50 -33.14 -26.97
N ALA A 305 -55.75 -33.59 -27.03
CA ALA A 305 -56.25 -34.54 -28.01
C ALA A 305 -56.03 -34.02 -29.44
N THR A 306 -55.44 -34.83 -30.31
CA THR A 306 -55.58 -34.70 -31.76
C THR A 306 -56.52 -35.78 -32.25
N ASP A 307 -57.70 -35.32 -32.65
CA ASP A 307 -58.74 -36.06 -33.35
C ASP A 307 -58.38 -36.16 -34.85
N VAL A 308 -59.07 -37.12 -35.49
CA VAL A 308 -58.95 -37.71 -36.84
C VAL A 308 -58.89 -36.72 -38.02
#